data_AF-A0A2P6G303-F1
#
_entry.id   AF-A0A2P6G303-F1
#
_cell.length_a   1.000
_cell.length_b   1.000
_cell.length_c   1.000
_cell.angle_alpha   90.00
_cell.angle_beta   90.00
_cell.angle_gamma   90.00
#
_symmetry.space_group_name_H-M   'P 1'
#
loop_
_entity.id
_entity.type
_entity.pdbx_description
1 polymer ?
#
loop_
_entity_poly.entity_id
_entity_poly.type
_entity_poly.pdbx_seq_one_letter_code
_entity_poly.pdbx_strand_id
1 'polypeptide(L)'
;MKTILTTLIIFTSVVSPVFGGVVSIEAVNKNAILVNYESSNQANKSKIECVLRDEIENIVGIGMTKLTDTISKVIVGISSDDIGKIVDVQCQEK
;
A
#
# COMPACT_ATOMS: atom_id res chain seq x y z
N MET A 1 -25.17 22.79 -23.27
CA MET A 1 -24.69 21.39 -23.22
C MET A 1 -23.34 21.40 -22.54
N LYS A 2 -23.20 20.75 -21.37
CA LYS A 2 -21.93 20.70 -20.63
C LYS A 2 -21.24 19.38 -20.97
N THR A 3 -20.11 19.46 -21.65
CA THR A 3 -19.24 18.32 -21.95
C THR A 3 -18.58 17.87 -20.65
N ILE A 4 -18.98 16.71 -20.14
CA ILE A 4 -18.30 16.08 -19.00
C ILE A 4 -17.09 15.36 -19.57
N LEU A 5 -15.91 15.94 -19.33
CA LEU A 5 -14.63 15.33 -19.67
C LEU A 5 -14.33 14.28 -18.59
N THR A 6 -14.55 13.01 -18.89
CA THR A 6 -14.25 11.90 -17.97
C THR A 6 -12.77 11.55 -18.10
N THR A 7 -11.94 12.09 -17.20
CA THR A 7 -10.52 11.72 -17.13
C THR A 7 -10.40 10.33 -16.50
N LEU A 8 -10.10 9.33 -17.33
CA LEU A 8 -9.77 7.96 -16.91
C LEU A 8 -8.29 7.91 -16.51
N ILE A 9 -7.99 7.92 -15.21
CA ILE A 9 -6.63 7.73 -14.69
C ILE A 9 -6.36 6.22 -14.61
N ILE A 10 -5.63 5.69 -15.58
CA ILE A 10 -5.20 4.29 -15.59
C ILE A 10 -3.85 4.23 -14.86
N PHE A 11 -3.84 3.71 -13.64
CA PHE A 11 -2.60 3.32 -12.97
C PHE A 11 -2.10 2.02 -13.58
N THR A 12 -1.11 2.08 -14.47
CA THR A 12 -0.39 0.89 -14.94
C THR A 12 0.67 0.51 -13.91
N SER A 13 0.28 -0.27 -12.89
CA SER A 13 1.26 -0.90 -12.01
C SER A 13 1.93 -2.05 -12.76
N VAL A 14 3.24 -1.89 -13.00
CA VAL A 14 4.10 -2.97 -13.49
C VAL A 14 4.33 -3.90 -12.30
N VAL A 15 3.57 -4.99 -12.25
CA VAL A 15 3.64 -5.97 -11.16
C VAL A 15 4.95 -6.75 -11.30
N SER A 16 5.95 -6.40 -10.49
CA SER A 16 7.19 -7.18 -10.40
C SER A 16 6.89 -8.60 -9.93
N PRO A 17 7.48 -9.65 -10.53
CA PRO A 17 7.26 -11.04 -10.14
C PRO A 17 8.19 -11.37 -8.98
N VAL A 18 7.89 -10.89 -7.78
CA VAL A 18 8.59 -11.32 -6.56
C VAL A 18 7.56 -11.48 -5.45
N PHE A 19 7.18 -12.74 -5.23
CA PHE A 19 6.45 -13.29 -4.07
C PHE A 19 5.56 -12.31 -3.28
N GLY A 20 4.25 -12.42 -3.50
CA GLY A 20 3.22 -11.61 -2.84
C GLY A 20 3.07 -10.18 -3.39
N GLY A 21 1.95 -9.52 -3.10
CA GLY A 21 1.64 -8.20 -3.65
C GLY A 21 0.57 -7.43 -2.89
N VAL A 22 0.56 -6.11 -3.11
CA VAL A 22 -0.50 -5.23 -2.58
C VAL A 22 -1.78 -5.50 -3.38
N VAL A 23 -2.82 -5.95 -2.68
CA VAL A 23 -4.13 -6.27 -3.28
C VAL A 23 -5.05 -5.06 -3.22
N SER A 24 -5.06 -4.35 -2.09
CA SER A 24 -5.82 -3.11 -1.96
C SER A 24 -5.25 -2.22 -0.86
N ILE A 25 -5.61 -0.94 -0.96
CA ILE A 25 -5.21 0.12 -0.05
C ILE A 25 -6.48 0.86 0.36
N GLU A 26 -6.70 0.98 1.67
CA GLU A 26 -7.90 1.59 2.24
C GLU A 26 -7.50 2.64 3.29
N ALA A 27 -8.14 3.81 3.26
CA ALA A 27 -7.96 4.78 4.34
C ALA A 27 -8.76 4.32 5.57
N VAL A 28 -8.09 4.12 6.71
CA VAL A 28 -8.75 3.72 7.96
C VAL A 28 -9.25 4.94 8.71
N ASN A 29 -8.40 5.97 8.79
CA ASN A 29 -8.71 7.27 9.37
C ASN A 29 -7.79 8.32 8.73
N LYS A 30 -7.86 9.58 9.18
CA LYS A 30 -7.06 10.69 8.62
C LYS A 30 -5.54 10.52 8.79
N ASN A 31 -5.08 9.53 9.55
CA ASN A 31 -3.69 9.35 9.97
C ASN A 31 -3.20 7.90 9.76
N ALA A 32 -3.96 7.08 9.05
CA ALA A 32 -3.62 5.68 8.87
C ALA A 32 -4.23 5.11 7.59
N ILE A 33 -3.43 4.28 6.94
CA ILE A 33 -3.83 3.49 5.78
C ILE A 33 -3.70 2.02 6.12
N LEU A 34 -4.70 1.25 5.72
CA LEU A 34 -4.68 -0.20 5.72
C LEU A 34 -4.24 -0.67 4.34
N VAL A 35 -3.15 -1.42 4.32
CA VAL A 35 -2.67 -2.11 3.12
C VAL A 35 -2.97 -3.59 3.28
N ASN A 36 -3.78 -4.13 2.38
CA ASN A 36 -4.03 -5.56 2.27
C ASN A 36 -2.97 -6.16 1.35
N TYR A 37 -2.10 -7.00 1.90
CA TYR A 37 -1.04 -7.68 1.18
C TYR A 37 -1.35 -9.16 1.09
N GLU A 38 -1.34 -9.71 -0.11
CA GLU A 38 -1.44 -11.16 -0.34
C GLU A 38 -0.04 -11.72 -0.48
N SER A 39 0.31 -12.63 0.42
CA SER A 39 1.55 -13.38 0.32
C SER A 39 1.33 -14.64 -0.50
N SER A 40 2.21 -14.87 -1.47
CA SER A 40 2.29 -16.16 -2.16
C SER A 40 3.12 -17.20 -1.39
N ASN A 41 3.63 -16.85 -0.22
CA ASN A 41 4.53 -17.66 0.58
C ASN A 41 3.92 -17.91 1.97
N GLN A 42 3.32 -19.08 2.19
CA GLN A 42 2.68 -19.45 3.46
C GLN A 42 3.68 -19.74 4.61
N ALA A 43 4.92 -19.27 4.51
CA ALA A 43 5.89 -19.41 5.58
C ALA A 43 5.46 -18.54 6.78
N ASN A 44 4.86 -19.18 7.80
CA ASN A 44 4.34 -18.62 9.06
C ASN A 44 5.33 -17.81 9.94
N LYS A 45 6.47 -17.34 9.41
CA LYS A 45 7.49 -16.58 10.13
C LYS A 45 7.88 -15.27 9.46
N SER A 46 7.43 -14.98 8.24
CA SER A 46 7.75 -13.73 7.55
C SER A 46 7.02 -12.55 8.19
N LYS A 47 7.64 -11.38 8.20
CA LYS A 47 6.97 -10.10 8.47
C LYS A 47 6.72 -9.38 7.16
N ILE A 48 5.62 -8.67 7.06
CA ILE A 48 5.38 -7.78 5.92
C ILE A 48 5.66 -6.37 6.39
N GLU A 49 6.54 -5.68 5.68
CA GLU A 49 6.81 -4.26 5.85
C GLU A 49 6.24 -3.51 4.64
N CYS A 50 5.36 -2.55 4.88
CA CYS A 50 4.85 -1.65 3.87
C CYS A 50 5.38 -0.24 4.11
N VAL A 51 5.84 0.40 3.05
CA VAL A 51 6.39 1.75 3.02
C VAL A 51 5.54 2.59 2.07
N LEU A 52 5.10 3.74 2.57
CA LEU A 52 4.35 4.74 1.81
C LEU A 52 5.30 5.85 1.39
N ARG A 53 5.24 6.27 0.13
CA ARG A 53 6.08 7.34 -0.42
C ARG A 53 5.27 8.46 -1.07
N ASP A 54 5.81 9.67 -0.99
CA ASP A 54 5.30 10.85 -1.70
C ASP A 54 5.84 10.98 -3.14
N GLU A 55 5.40 12.02 -3.85
CA GLU A 55 5.80 12.32 -5.25
C GLU A 55 7.30 12.49 -5.48
N ILE A 56 8.06 12.79 -4.44
CA ILE A 56 9.52 12.95 -4.49
C ILE A 56 10.25 11.81 -3.78
N GLU A 57 9.57 10.67 -3.63
CA GLU A 57 10.05 9.41 -3.04
C GLU A 57 10.40 9.47 -1.54
N ASN A 58 9.98 10.50 -0.80
CA ASN A 58 10.17 10.53 0.65
C ASN A 58 9.27 9.52 1.33
N ILE A 59 9.79 8.87 2.37
CA ILE A 59 9.00 7.97 3.20
C ILE A 59 8.09 8.79 4.10
N VAL A 60 6.77 8.65 3.91
CA VAL A 60 5.75 9.34 4.72
C VAL A 60 5.08 8.42 5.75
N GLY A 61 5.28 7.10 5.63
CA GLY A 61 4.80 6.12 6.60
C GLY A 61 5.43 4.75 6.41
N ILE A 62 5.60 4.03 7.53
CA ILE A 62 6.04 2.63 7.53
C ILE A 62 5.12 1.85 8.48
N GLY A 63 4.59 0.74 8.00
CA GLY A 63 3.80 -0.20 8.80
C GLY A 63 4.37 -1.60 8.67
N MET A 64 4.25 -2.37 9.75
CA MET A 64 4.70 -3.75 9.76
C MET A 64 3.65 -4.64 10.39
N THR A 65 3.48 -5.84 9.85
CA THR A 65 2.68 -6.90 10.47
C THR A 65 3.38 -8.24 10.37
N LYS A 66 2.99 -9.20 11.20
CA LYS A 66 3.41 -10.59 11.00
C LYS A 66 2.51 -11.22 9.95
N LEU A 67 3.07 -12.04 9.07
CA LEU A 67 2.28 -12.88 8.19
C LEU A 67 1.52 -13.89 9.06
N THR A 68 0.19 -13.75 9.15
CA THR A 68 -0.66 -14.67 9.90
C THR A 68 -1.47 -15.59 9.01
N ASP A 69 -1.82 -15.11 7.81
CA ASP A 69 -2.64 -15.79 6.81
C ASP A 69 -2.17 -15.39 5.41
N THR A 70 -2.76 -16.01 4.38
CA THR A 70 -2.52 -15.68 2.96
C THR A 70 -2.71 -14.19 2.66
N ILE A 71 -3.72 -13.56 3.25
CA ILE A 71 -3.92 -12.11 3.18
C ILE A 71 -3.64 -11.53 4.55
N SER A 72 -2.65 -10.64 4.61
CA SER A 72 -2.25 -9.96 5.83
C SER A 72 -2.52 -8.46 5.73
N LYS A 73 -2.92 -7.90 6.86
CA LYS A 73 -3.33 -6.51 7.01
C LYS A 73 -2.21 -5.70 7.65
N VAL A 74 -1.68 -4.73 6.93
CA VAL A 74 -0.65 -3.82 7.41
C VAL A 74 -1.28 -2.45 7.64
N ILE A 75 -1.33 -2.02 8.91
CA ILE A 75 -1.71 -0.64 9.23
C ILE A 75 -0.45 0.20 9.20
N VAL A 76 -0.44 1.20 8.32
CA VAL A 76 0.64 2.17 8.20
C VAL A 76 0.17 3.50 8.77
N GLY A 77 0.85 3.97 9.82
CA GLY A 77 0.62 5.31 10.36
C GLY A 77 1.26 6.37 9.47
N ILE A 78 0.55 7.48 9.28
CA ILE A 78 0.96 8.62 8.46
C ILE A 78 0.57 9.92 9.15
N SER A 79 1.33 10.98 8.89
CA SER A 79 0.91 12.32 9.30
C SER A 79 -0.38 12.70 8.56
N SER A 80 -1.30 13.38 9.24
CA SER A 80 -2.56 13.85 8.62
C SER A 80 -2.33 14.80 7.45
N ASP A 81 -1.19 15.50 7.45
CA ASP A 81 -0.82 16.45 6.40
C ASP A 81 -0.27 15.75 5.15
N ASP A 82 0.03 14.45 5.24
CA ASP A 82 0.70 13.67 4.18
C ASP A 82 -0.24 12.66 3.50
N ILE A 83 -1.46 12.44 4.01
CA ILE A 83 -2.39 11.46 3.44
C ILE A 83 -2.75 11.72 1.97
N GLY A 84 -2.83 13.00 1.57
CA GLY A 84 -3.11 13.40 0.20
C GLY A 84 -1.88 13.42 -0.72
N LYS A 85 -0.68 13.15 -0.18
CA LYS A 85 0.58 13.19 -0.91
C LYS A 85 1.11 11.81 -1.30
N ILE A 86 0.46 10.75 -0.82
CA ILE A 86 0.90 9.37 -1.05
C ILE A 86 0.63 9.00 -2.50
N VAL A 87 1.69 8.62 -3.21
CA VAL A 87 1.59 8.19 -4.61
C VAL A 87 2.07 6.76 -4.83
N ASP A 88 2.81 6.21 -3.87
CA ASP A 88 3.36 4.87 -3.97
C ASP A 88 3.31 4.12 -2.64
N VAL A 89 3.04 2.82 -2.74
CA VAL A 89 2.95 1.88 -1.63
C VAL A 89 3.71 0.62 -2.01
N GLN A 90 4.84 0.40 -1.33
CA GLN A 90 5.66 -0.79 -1.55
C GLN A 90 5.63 -1.67 -0.32
N CYS A 91 5.30 -2.95 -0.50
CA CYS A 91 5.33 -3.93 0.56
C CYS A 91 6.30 -5.06 0.23
N GLN A 92 7.03 -5.53 1.23
CA GLN A 92 7.99 -6.62 1.11
C GLN A 92 7.93 -7.56 2.31
N GLU A 93 8.13 -8.85 2.05
CA GLU A 93 8.35 -9.84 3.10
C GLU A 93 9.80 -9.72 3.64
N LYS A 94 9.96 -9.77 4.96
CA LYS A 94 11.23 -9.76 5.71
C LYS A 94 11.35 -10.97 6.65
#